data_AF-A0A2K5ASS2-F1
#
_entry.id   AF-A0A2K5ASS2-F1
#
_cell.length_a   1.000
_cell.length_b   1.000
_cell.length_c   1.000
_cell.angle_alpha   90.00
_cell.angle_beta   90.00
_cell.angle_gamma   90.00
#
_symmetry.space_group_name_H-M   'P 1'
#
loop_
_entity.id
_entity.type
_entity.pdbx_description
1 polymer ?
#
loop_
_entity_poly.entity_id
_entity_poly.type
_entity_poly.pdbx_seq_one_letter_code
_entity_poly.pdbx_strand_id
1 'polypeptide(L)'
;MENGREEYMDSVEKLLDSLALIRKIPQFRAFMPIRVIEVTEEALLSYSRISASLASSIAEYYMLLSATSLEASRKAALKMAEIKDGEKARKAWIDVFEQEFNELFRSQRFGNVVNNIITSYADLLKSIAGIVEVYFKELGLPTRSEMDSVYREMVKMKRDIANLADEMKRLKEDIERRKDENIHNAALAK
;
A
#
# COMPACT_ATOMS: atom_id res chain seq x y z
N MET A 1 0.69 -11.64 -25.85
CA MET A 1 0.34 -10.94 -24.61
C MET A 1 -1.05 -10.31 -24.66
N GLU A 2 -1.57 -9.92 -25.84
CA GLU A 2 -2.97 -9.47 -26.00
C GLU A 2 -4.00 -10.53 -25.59
N ASN A 3 -3.83 -11.78 -26.02
CA ASN A 3 -4.78 -12.87 -25.75
C ASN A 3 -5.07 -13.10 -24.25
N GLY A 4 -4.05 -12.97 -23.38
CA GLY A 4 -4.21 -13.15 -21.93
C GLY A 4 -4.82 -11.94 -21.21
N ARG A 5 -4.75 -10.74 -21.82
CA ARG A 5 -5.48 -9.57 -21.32
C ARG A 5 -6.96 -9.65 -21.68
N GLU A 6 -7.28 -10.07 -22.90
CA GLU A 6 -8.67 -10.27 -23.33
C GLU A 6 -9.37 -11.32 -22.47
N GLU A 7 -8.73 -12.46 -22.22
CA GLU A 7 -9.30 -13.53 -21.39
C GLU A 7 -9.52 -13.11 -19.93
N TYR A 8 -8.62 -12.28 -19.38
CA TYR A 8 -8.80 -11.69 -18.04
C TYR A 8 -9.96 -10.69 -18.01
N MET A 9 -10.06 -9.81 -19.01
CA MET A 9 -11.13 -8.83 -19.09
C MET A 9 -12.50 -9.48 -19.29
N ASP A 10 -12.59 -10.53 -20.12
CA ASP A 10 -13.81 -11.33 -20.30
C ASP A 10 -14.25 -12.02 -19.00
N SER A 11 -13.29 -12.51 -18.20
CA SER A 11 -13.58 -13.07 -16.87
C SER A 11 -14.12 -12.02 -15.90
N VAL A 12 -13.61 -10.79 -15.96
CA VAL A 12 -14.09 -9.66 -15.15
C VAL A 12 -15.49 -9.24 -15.59
N GLU A 13 -15.76 -9.14 -16.89
CA GLU A 13 -17.09 -8.83 -17.42
C GLU A 13 -18.14 -9.86 -16.98
N LYS A 14 -17.83 -11.16 -17.06
CA LYS A 14 -18.70 -12.23 -16.55
C LYS A 14 -19.01 -12.10 -15.06
N LEU A 15 -18.02 -11.70 -14.26
CA LEU A 15 -18.24 -11.44 -12.83
C LEU A 15 -19.15 -10.24 -12.61
N LEU A 16 -18.95 -9.14 -13.34
CA LEU A 16 -19.82 -7.96 -13.26
C LEU A 16 -21.26 -8.29 -13.66
N ASP A 17 -21.45 -9.05 -14.74
CA ASP A 17 -22.77 -9.52 -15.18
C ASP A 17 -23.46 -10.41 -14.13
N SER A 18 -22.70 -11.29 -13.46
CA SER A 18 -23.22 -12.12 -12.39
C SER A 18 -23.66 -11.31 -11.16
N LEU A 19 -22.93 -10.24 -10.82
CA LEU A 19 -23.31 -9.30 -9.76
C LEU A 19 -24.56 -8.49 -10.15
N ALA A 20 -24.66 -8.08 -11.41
CA ALA A 20 -25.83 -7.41 -11.95
C ALA A 20 -27.09 -8.30 -11.92
N LEU A 21 -26.93 -9.61 -12.06
CA LEU A 21 -27.99 -10.60 -11.90
C LEU A 21 -28.43 -10.74 -10.43
N ILE A 22 -27.48 -10.80 -9.48
CA ILE A 22 -27.78 -10.86 -8.04
C ILE A 22 -28.59 -9.65 -7.59
N ARG A 23 -28.30 -8.45 -8.15
CA ARG A 23 -29.07 -7.21 -7.90
C ARG A 23 -30.56 -7.34 -8.22
N LYS A 24 -30.94 -8.18 -9.19
CA LYS A 24 -32.33 -8.36 -9.62
C LYS A 24 -33.12 -9.32 -8.73
N ILE A 25 -32.47 -10.00 -7.78
CA ILE A 25 -33.10 -11.01 -6.94
C ILE A 25 -33.68 -10.35 -5.67
N PRO A 26 -35.02 -10.38 -5.45
CA PRO A 26 -35.68 -9.67 -4.34
C PRO A 26 -35.19 -10.08 -2.95
N GLN A 27 -34.91 -11.37 -2.73
CA GLN A 27 -34.41 -11.89 -1.47
C GLN A 27 -32.99 -11.41 -1.15
N PHE A 28 -32.11 -11.23 -2.15
CA PHE A 28 -30.78 -10.67 -1.90
C PHE A 28 -30.82 -9.17 -1.62
N ARG A 29 -31.79 -8.45 -2.21
CA ARG A 29 -32.00 -7.02 -1.97
C ARG A 29 -32.43 -6.70 -0.52
N ALA A 30 -33.02 -7.68 0.18
CA ALA A 30 -33.44 -7.53 1.58
C ALA A 30 -32.30 -7.79 2.58
N PHE A 31 -31.27 -8.57 2.20
CA PHE A 31 -30.17 -8.99 3.07
C PHE A 31 -28.81 -8.40 2.68
N MET A 32 -28.67 -7.80 1.50
CA MET A 32 -27.53 -6.96 1.13
C MET A 32 -28.01 -5.53 0.83
N PRO A 33 -27.47 -4.51 1.53
CA PRO A 33 -27.71 -3.12 1.18
C PRO A 33 -27.32 -2.88 -0.28
N ILE A 34 -28.15 -2.15 -1.04
CA ILE A 34 -27.86 -1.78 -2.44
C ILE A 34 -26.47 -1.11 -2.57
N ARG A 35 -26.08 -0.33 -1.55
CA ARG A 35 -24.75 0.29 -1.45
C ARG A 35 -23.59 -0.70 -1.42
N VAL A 36 -23.76 -1.88 -0.81
CA VAL A 36 -22.72 -2.92 -0.81
C VAL A 36 -22.46 -3.41 -2.23
N ILE A 37 -23.52 -3.60 -3.03
CA ILE A 37 -23.38 -4.07 -4.41
C ILE A 37 -22.68 -3.00 -5.28
N GLU A 38 -23.12 -1.74 -5.19
CA GLU A 38 -22.52 -0.63 -5.96
C GLU A 38 -21.05 -0.42 -5.60
N VAL A 39 -20.72 -0.42 -4.30
CA VAL A 39 -19.32 -0.30 -3.87
C VAL A 39 -18.49 -1.51 -4.33
N THR A 40 -19.06 -2.72 -4.28
CA THR A 40 -18.38 -3.93 -4.75
C THR A 40 -18.04 -3.83 -6.24
N GLU A 41 -18.95 -3.29 -7.05
CA GLU A 41 -18.76 -3.12 -8.49
C GLU A 41 -17.63 -2.12 -8.79
N GLU A 42 -17.67 -0.93 -8.20
CA GLU A 42 -16.64 0.10 -8.35
C GLU A 42 -15.27 -0.39 -7.85
N ALA A 43 -15.27 -1.09 -6.71
CA ALA A 43 -14.11 -1.74 -6.13
C ALA A 43 -13.45 -2.75 -7.06
N LEU A 44 -14.25 -3.66 -7.63
CA LEU A 44 -13.76 -4.71 -8.53
C LEU A 44 -13.23 -4.11 -9.83
N LEU A 45 -13.89 -3.10 -10.38
CA LEU A 45 -13.43 -2.38 -11.57
C LEU A 45 -12.09 -1.68 -11.31
N SER A 46 -11.97 -0.99 -10.18
CA SER A 46 -10.73 -0.35 -9.74
C SER A 46 -9.60 -1.37 -9.56
N TYR A 47 -9.87 -2.45 -8.83
CA TYR A 47 -8.93 -3.55 -8.62
C TYR A 47 -8.46 -4.16 -9.94
N SER A 48 -9.37 -4.47 -10.85
CA SER A 48 -9.08 -5.04 -12.17
C SER A 48 -8.19 -4.12 -13.01
N ARG A 49 -8.49 -2.81 -13.01
CA ARG A 49 -7.69 -1.83 -13.75
C ARG A 49 -6.26 -1.72 -13.19
N ILE A 50 -6.13 -1.67 -11.87
CA ILE A 50 -4.83 -1.56 -11.20
C ILE A 50 -4.03 -2.85 -11.39
N SER A 51 -4.66 -4.02 -11.25
CA SER A 51 -4.02 -5.32 -11.45
C SER A 51 -3.53 -5.50 -12.90
N ALA A 52 -4.31 -5.08 -13.89
CA ALA A 52 -3.92 -5.11 -15.29
C ALA A 52 -2.71 -4.18 -15.57
N SER A 53 -2.69 -2.99 -14.96
CA SER A 53 -1.55 -2.06 -15.04
C SER A 53 -0.29 -2.64 -14.41
N LEU A 54 -0.40 -3.27 -13.24
CA LEU A 54 0.70 -3.97 -12.58
C LEU A 54 1.22 -5.12 -13.44
N ALA A 55 0.32 -5.98 -13.94
CA ALA A 55 0.68 -7.11 -14.79
C ALA A 55 1.40 -6.65 -16.07
N SER A 56 0.92 -5.57 -16.71
CA SER A 56 1.57 -4.99 -17.87
C SER A 56 2.99 -4.49 -17.55
N SER A 57 3.18 -3.83 -16.41
CA SER A 57 4.48 -3.29 -16.01
C SER A 57 5.47 -4.41 -15.67
N ILE A 58 5.02 -5.48 -15.01
CA ILE A 58 5.82 -6.68 -14.75
C ILE A 58 6.21 -7.37 -16.06
N ALA A 59 5.27 -7.49 -17.01
CA ALA A 59 5.56 -8.07 -18.31
C ALA A 59 6.63 -7.27 -19.08
N GLU A 60 6.52 -5.94 -19.09
CA GLU A 60 7.52 -5.08 -19.72
C GLU A 60 8.90 -5.21 -19.04
N TYR A 61 8.94 -5.30 -17.71
CA TYR A 61 10.18 -5.54 -16.96
C TYR A 61 10.90 -6.81 -17.43
N TYR A 62 10.18 -7.93 -17.53
CA TYR A 62 10.77 -9.18 -18.02
C TYR A 62 11.15 -9.12 -19.49
N MET A 63 10.39 -8.41 -20.33
CA MET A 63 10.76 -8.20 -21.73
C MET A 63 12.08 -7.44 -21.86
N LEU A 64 12.27 -6.39 -21.07
CA LEU A 64 13.52 -5.61 -21.07
C LEU A 64 14.72 -6.47 -20.66
N LEU A 65 14.61 -7.21 -19.55
CA LEU A 65 15.66 -8.13 -19.11
C LEU A 65 15.97 -9.20 -20.17
N SER A 66 14.94 -9.77 -20.78
CA SER A 66 15.11 -10.82 -21.78
C SER A 66 15.77 -10.30 -23.05
N ALA A 67 15.38 -9.12 -23.53
CA ALA A 67 15.99 -8.48 -24.69
C ALA A 67 17.47 -8.14 -24.43
N THR A 68 17.78 -7.56 -23.27
CA THR A 68 19.18 -7.28 -22.87
C THR A 68 19.99 -8.56 -22.73
N SER A 69 19.43 -9.61 -22.12
CA SER A 69 20.12 -10.90 -21.99
C SER A 69 20.40 -11.54 -23.36
N LEU A 70 19.49 -11.43 -24.32
CA LEU A 70 19.68 -11.96 -25.66
C LEU A 70 20.81 -11.21 -26.39
N GLU A 71 20.81 -9.88 -26.31
CA GLU A 71 21.83 -9.04 -26.95
C GLU A 71 23.21 -9.23 -26.30
N ALA A 72 23.27 -9.30 -24.96
CA ALA A 72 24.49 -9.62 -24.22
C ALA A 72 25.04 -11.00 -24.62
N SER A 73 24.18 -12.01 -24.71
CA SER A 73 24.56 -13.36 -25.14
C SER A 73 25.17 -13.35 -26.55
N ARG A 74 24.52 -12.64 -27.48
CA ARG A 74 25.00 -12.49 -28.86
C ARG A 74 26.37 -11.82 -28.92
N LYS A 75 26.53 -10.69 -28.23
CA LYS A 75 27.80 -9.94 -28.18
C LYS A 75 28.91 -10.74 -27.50
N ALA A 76 28.60 -11.44 -26.42
CA ALA A 76 29.57 -12.26 -25.70
C ALA A 76 30.03 -13.44 -26.56
N ALA A 77 29.12 -14.13 -27.26
CA ALA A 77 29.47 -15.22 -28.16
C ALA A 77 30.44 -14.78 -29.26
N LEU A 78 30.19 -13.62 -29.88
CA LEU A 78 31.10 -13.04 -30.88
C LEU A 78 32.47 -12.71 -30.29
N LYS A 79 32.52 -12.10 -29.11
CA LYS A 79 33.78 -11.70 -28.44
C LYS A 79 34.60 -12.91 -28.00
N MET A 80 33.94 -14.00 -27.61
CA MET A 80 34.61 -15.24 -27.18
C MET A 80 35.07 -16.13 -28.33
N ALA A 81 34.53 -15.96 -29.55
CA ALA A 81 34.75 -16.88 -30.67
C ALA A 81 36.24 -17.12 -31.01
N GLU A 82 37.10 -16.12 -30.78
CA GLU A 82 38.53 -16.21 -31.06
C GLU A 82 39.39 -16.45 -29.81
N ILE A 83 38.79 -16.49 -28.61
CA ILE A 83 39.50 -16.64 -27.34
C ILE A 83 39.65 -18.12 -27.00
N LYS A 84 40.88 -18.64 -27.15
CA LYS A 84 41.21 -20.03 -26.81
C LYS A 84 41.41 -20.28 -25.31
N ASP A 85 41.70 -19.21 -24.56
CA ASP A 85 41.93 -19.26 -23.12
C ASP A 85 40.57 -19.16 -22.39
N GLY A 86 40.18 -20.23 -21.70
CA GLY A 86 38.89 -20.31 -21.02
C GLY A 86 38.68 -19.25 -19.93
N GLU A 87 39.74 -18.80 -19.26
CA GLU A 87 39.65 -17.76 -18.24
C GLU A 87 39.40 -16.40 -18.88
N LYS A 88 40.13 -16.09 -19.96
CA LYS A 88 39.92 -14.87 -20.75
C LYS A 88 38.53 -14.87 -21.40
N ALA A 89 38.05 -16.02 -21.86
CA ALA A 89 36.72 -16.14 -22.45
C ALA A 89 35.63 -15.89 -21.39
N ARG A 90 35.75 -16.47 -20.19
CA ARG A 90 34.83 -16.22 -19.08
C ARG A 90 34.82 -14.74 -18.69
N LYS A 91 35.99 -14.12 -18.56
CA LYS A 91 36.07 -12.69 -18.26
C LYS A 91 35.40 -11.85 -19.34
N ALA A 92 35.66 -12.14 -20.61
CA ALA A 92 35.02 -11.43 -21.73
C ALA A 92 33.49 -11.58 -21.72
N TRP A 93 32.98 -12.74 -21.34
CA TRP A 93 31.54 -12.97 -21.14
C TRP A 93 30.97 -12.11 -20.02
N ILE A 94 31.59 -12.12 -18.84
CA ILE A 94 31.18 -11.28 -17.69
C ILE A 94 31.20 -9.80 -18.09
N ASP A 95 32.29 -9.31 -18.69
CA ASP A 95 32.45 -7.91 -19.06
C ASP A 95 31.34 -7.44 -20.01
N VAL A 96 30.95 -8.27 -20.99
CA VAL A 96 29.86 -7.93 -21.92
C VAL A 96 28.52 -7.89 -21.19
N PHE A 97 28.21 -8.89 -20.37
CA PHE A 97 26.95 -8.91 -19.62
C PHE A 97 26.86 -7.72 -18.67
N GLU A 98 27.93 -7.43 -17.93
CA GLU A 98 27.98 -6.30 -17.02
C GLU A 98 27.75 -4.99 -17.76
N GLN A 99 28.37 -4.80 -18.94
CA GLN A 99 28.15 -3.61 -19.74
C GLN A 99 26.68 -3.45 -20.17
N GLU A 100 26.09 -4.47 -20.80
CA GLU A 100 24.73 -4.38 -21.32
C GLU A 100 23.69 -4.18 -20.21
N PHE A 101 23.85 -4.86 -19.06
CA PHE A 101 22.95 -4.68 -17.93
C PHE A 101 23.15 -3.34 -17.22
N ASN A 102 24.38 -2.83 -17.12
CA ASN A 102 24.61 -1.48 -16.61
C ASN A 102 23.96 -0.41 -17.49
N GLU A 103 23.99 -0.58 -18.81
CA GLU A 103 23.28 0.30 -19.75
C GLU A 103 21.75 0.22 -19.55
N LEU A 104 21.20 -0.99 -19.41
CA LEU A 104 19.78 -1.19 -19.12
C LEU A 104 19.38 -0.50 -17.81
N PHE A 105 20.11 -0.74 -16.72
CA PHE A 105 19.76 -0.21 -15.39
C PHE A 105 19.90 1.30 -15.28
N ARG A 106 20.77 1.92 -16.09
CA ARG A 106 20.87 3.38 -16.22
C ARG A 106 19.81 3.97 -17.15
N SER A 107 19.08 3.15 -17.90
CA SER A 107 18.08 3.64 -18.84
C SER A 107 16.86 4.21 -18.10
N GLN A 108 16.39 5.37 -18.57
CA GLN A 108 15.16 5.99 -18.06
C GLN A 108 13.96 5.04 -18.20
N ARG A 109 13.91 4.27 -19.29
CA ARG A 109 12.83 3.31 -19.56
C ARG A 109 12.75 2.25 -18.46
N PHE A 110 13.87 1.63 -18.10
CA PHE A 110 13.90 0.63 -17.03
C PHE A 110 13.47 1.24 -15.69
N GLY A 111 14.00 2.42 -15.35
CA GLY A 111 13.60 3.16 -14.15
C GLY A 111 12.09 3.43 -14.10
N ASN A 112 11.49 3.86 -15.21
CA ASN A 112 10.05 4.11 -15.31
C ASN A 112 9.23 2.82 -15.10
N VAL A 113 9.65 1.70 -15.70
CA VAL A 113 8.95 0.41 -15.56
C VAL A 113 8.97 -0.06 -14.10
N VAL A 114 10.14 0.02 -13.42
CA VAL A 114 10.25 -0.34 -12.00
C VAL A 114 9.38 0.57 -11.14
N ASN A 115 9.40 1.88 -11.40
CA ASN A 115 8.55 2.82 -10.68
C ASN A 115 7.06 2.53 -10.87
N ASN A 116 6.64 2.17 -12.08
CA ASN A 116 5.26 1.78 -12.37
C ASN A 116 4.87 0.53 -11.60
N ILE A 117 5.74 -0.49 -11.53
CA ILE A 117 5.48 -1.69 -10.71
C ILE A 117 5.25 -1.31 -9.24
N ILE A 118 6.15 -0.52 -8.65
CA ILE A 118 6.07 -0.11 -7.25
C ILE A 118 4.78 0.69 -7.00
N THR A 119 4.48 1.65 -7.87
CA THR A 119 3.31 2.52 -7.74
C THR A 119 2.01 1.73 -7.89
N SER A 120 1.88 0.92 -8.96
CA SER A 120 0.68 0.09 -9.18
C SER A 120 0.49 -0.95 -8.08
N TYR A 121 1.58 -1.52 -7.52
CA TYR A 121 1.48 -2.43 -6.38
C TYR A 121 0.99 -1.72 -5.11
N ALA A 122 1.50 -0.51 -4.82
CA ALA A 122 1.02 0.28 -3.70
C ALA A 122 -0.46 0.66 -3.86
N ASP A 123 -0.88 1.02 -5.07
CA ASP A 123 -2.28 1.33 -5.37
C ASP A 123 -3.18 0.10 -5.26
N LEU A 124 -2.68 -1.09 -5.60
CA LEU A 124 -3.40 -2.35 -5.40
C LEU A 124 -3.66 -2.61 -3.91
N LEU A 125 -2.65 -2.43 -3.07
CA LEU A 125 -2.79 -2.58 -1.61
C LEU A 125 -3.79 -1.58 -1.03
N LYS A 126 -3.76 -0.33 -1.48
CA LYS A 126 -4.74 0.70 -1.08
C LYS A 126 -6.15 0.34 -1.53
N SER A 127 -6.31 -0.15 -2.76
CA SER A 127 -7.60 -0.58 -3.30
C SER A 127 -8.19 -1.68 -2.42
N ILE A 128 -7.44 -2.74 -2.13
CA ILE A 128 -7.88 -3.83 -1.24
C ILE A 128 -8.25 -3.31 0.15
N ALA A 129 -7.42 -2.46 0.75
CA ALA A 129 -7.70 -1.89 2.07
C ALA A 129 -9.00 -1.06 2.07
N GLY A 130 -9.25 -0.27 1.01
CA GLY A 130 -10.48 0.50 0.85
C GLY A 130 -11.72 -0.38 0.70
N ILE A 131 -11.60 -1.49 -0.03
CA ILE A 131 -12.68 -2.49 -0.18
C ILE A 131 -13.06 -3.07 1.19
N VAL A 132 -12.06 -3.51 1.95
CA VAL A 132 -12.27 -4.08 3.30
C VAL A 132 -12.92 -3.07 4.24
N GLU A 133 -12.46 -1.81 4.23
CA GLU A 133 -13.05 -0.71 5.01
C GLU A 133 -14.53 -0.54 4.72
N VAL A 134 -14.94 -0.51 3.44
CA VAL A 134 -16.36 -0.32 3.10
C VAL A 134 -17.20 -1.53 3.50
N TYR A 135 -16.71 -2.76 3.28
CA TYR A 135 -17.45 -3.94 3.74
C TYR A 135 -17.63 -3.95 5.26
N PHE A 136 -16.59 -3.62 6.02
CA PHE A 136 -16.68 -3.57 7.48
C PHE A 136 -17.72 -2.54 7.90
N LYS A 137 -17.67 -1.35 7.30
CA LYS A 137 -18.63 -0.28 7.56
C LYS A 137 -20.07 -0.68 7.28
N GLU A 138 -20.35 -1.27 6.11
CA GLU A 138 -21.71 -1.66 5.72
C GLU A 138 -22.24 -2.85 6.54
N LEU A 139 -21.36 -3.70 7.07
CA LEU A 139 -21.71 -4.78 8.01
C LEU A 139 -21.83 -4.31 9.47
N GLY A 140 -21.61 -3.01 9.74
CA GLY A 140 -21.62 -2.46 11.10
C GLY A 140 -20.45 -2.95 11.97
N LEU A 141 -19.35 -3.38 11.34
CA LEU A 141 -18.12 -3.79 12.00
C LEU A 141 -17.17 -2.59 12.10
N PRO A 142 -16.39 -2.46 13.21
CA PRO A 142 -15.45 -1.36 13.37
C PRO A 142 -14.40 -1.36 12.26
N THR A 143 -14.25 -0.25 11.54
CA THR A 143 -13.21 -0.14 10.52
C THR A 143 -11.85 0.21 11.13
N ARG A 144 -10.76 0.00 10.37
CA ARG A 144 -9.42 0.36 10.83
C ARG A 144 -9.32 1.86 11.11
N SER A 145 -9.87 2.69 10.24
CA SER A 145 -9.87 4.15 10.40
C SER A 145 -10.63 4.60 11.66
N GLU A 146 -11.75 3.95 11.96
CA GLU A 146 -12.51 4.19 13.19
C GLU A 146 -11.73 3.76 14.43
N MET A 147 -11.14 2.56 14.42
CA MET A 147 -10.30 2.04 15.50
C MET A 147 -9.07 2.92 15.76
N ASP A 148 -8.42 3.41 14.70
CA ASP A 148 -7.29 4.35 14.79
C ASP A 148 -7.73 5.69 15.40
N SER A 149 -8.94 6.16 15.11
CA SER A 149 -9.51 7.36 15.73
C SER A 149 -9.77 7.16 17.22
N VAL A 150 -10.43 6.06 17.58
CA VAL A 150 -10.68 5.69 18.98
C VAL A 150 -9.37 5.58 19.76
N TYR A 151 -8.34 4.97 19.16
CA TYR A 151 -7.03 4.88 19.78
C TYR A 151 -6.39 6.26 20.02
N ARG A 152 -6.44 7.15 19.03
CA ARG A 152 -5.93 8.54 19.18
C ARG A 152 -6.67 9.30 20.26
N GLU A 153 -8.00 9.18 20.32
CA GLU A 153 -8.82 9.81 21.36
C GLU A 153 -8.49 9.25 22.74
N MET A 154 -8.33 7.93 22.88
CA MET A 154 -7.93 7.29 24.12
C MET A 154 -6.55 7.78 24.61
N VAL A 155 -5.58 7.92 23.70
CA VAL A 155 -4.26 8.49 24.01
C VAL A 155 -4.38 9.95 24.45
N LYS A 156 -5.22 10.74 23.79
CA LYS A 156 -5.48 12.14 24.18
C LYS A 156 -6.13 12.21 25.57
N MET A 157 -7.17 11.44 25.82
CA MET A 157 -7.82 11.36 27.13
C MET A 157 -6.85 10.96 28.24
N LYS A 158 -5.96 9.99 28.00
CA LYS A 158 -4.93 9.60 28.97
C LYS A 158 -4.02 10.78 29.33
N ARG A 159 -3.62 11.60 28.35
CA ARG A 159 -2.81 12.80 28.58
C ARG A 159 -3.58 13.86 29.34
N ASP A 160 -4.83 14.11 28.96
CA ASP A 160 -5.68 15.10 29.62
C ASP A 160 -5.93 14.73 31.09
N ILE A 161 -6.18 13.45 31.39
CA ILE A 161 -6.32 12.95 32.76
C ILE A 161 -5.02 13.15 33.56
N ALA A 162 -3.86 12.87 32.97
CA ALA A 162 -2.58 13.06 33.63
C ALA A 162 -2.32 14.55 33.95
N ASN A 163 -2.59 15.44 32.99
CA ASN A 163 -2.44 16.88 33.18
C ASN A 163 -3.38 17.42 34.26
N LEU A 164 -4.67 17.02 34.22
CA LEU A 164 -5.64 17.42 35.23
C LEU A 164 -5.25 16.92 36.63
N ALA A 165 -4.73 15.69 36.73
CA ALA A 165 -4.24 15.15 37.99
C ALA A 165 -3.07 15.97 38.55
N ASP A 166 -2.13 16.38 37.70
CA ASP A 166 -1.01 17.25 38.08
C ASP A 166 -1.47 18.66 38.49
N GLU A 167 -2.40 19.26 37.75
CA GLU A 167 -2.98 20.56 38.08
C GLU A 167 -3.72 20.52 39.43
N MET A 168 -4.54 19.49 39.66
CA MET A 168 -5.23 19.28 40.93
C MET A 168 -4.24 19.12 42.09
N LYS A 169 -3.13 18.41 41.87
CA LYS A 169 -2.08 18.25 42.88
C LYS A 169 -1.45 19.60 43.24
N ARG A 170 -1.08 20.41 42.25
CA ARG A 170 -0.50 21.75 42.46
C ARG A 170 -1.47 22.70 43.17
N LEU A 171 -2.72 22.73 42.72
CA LEU A 171 -3.78 23.51 43.37
C LEU A 171 -3.97 23.11 44.83
N LYS A 172 -3.95 21.81 45.13
CA LYS A 172 -4.04 21.31 46.51
C LYS A 172 -2.84 21.76 47.35
N GLU A 173 -1.62 21.68 46.81
CA GLU A 173 -0.40 22.15 47.47
C GLU A 173 -0.40 23.68 47.69
N ASP A 174 -0.96 24.46 46.76
CA ASP A 174 -1.13 25.92 46.89
C ASP A 174 -2.16 26.28 47.97
N ILE A 175 -3.27 25.54 48.05
CA ILE A 175 -4.31 25.74 49.07
C ILE A 175 -3.76 25.48 50.46
N GLU A 176 -3.03 24.37 50.66
CA GLU A 176 -2.41 24.05 51.95
C GLU A 176 -1.38 25.13 52.35
N ARG A 177 -0.52 25.55 51.42
CA ARG A 177 0.45 26.65 51.68
C ARG A 177 -0.23 27.94 52.14
N ARG A 178 -1.29 28.38 51.44
CA ARG A 178 -2.03 29.60 51.82
C ARG A 178 -2.73 29.48 53.17
N LYS A 179 -3.17 28.27 53.53
CA LYS A 179 -3.78 28.01 54.84
C LYS A 179 -2.76 28.15 55.95
N ASP A 180 -1.57 27.60 55.78
CA ASP A 180 -0.47 27.71 56.73
C ASP A 180 0.01 29.17 56.89
N GLU A 181 0.13 29.91 55.79
CA GLU A 181 0.47 31.35 55.80
C GLU A 181 -0.57 32.18 56.57
N ASN A 182 -1.87 31.92 56.36
CA ASN A 182 -2.93 32.63 57.07
C ASN A 182 -2.95 32.32 58.58
N ILE A 183 -2.67 31.08 58.99
CA ILE A 183 -2.55 30.71 60.40
C ILE A 183 -1.36 31.43 61.04
N HIS A 184 -0.23 31.47 60.35
CA HIS A 184 0.97 32.18 60.82
C HIS A 184 0.73 33.69 60.99
N ASN A 185 0.09 34.32 59.99
CA ASN A 185 -0.21 35.75 60.04
C ASN A 185 -1.25 36.09 61.14
N ALA A 186 -2.24 35.23 61.38
CA ALA A 186 -3.20 35.40 62.46
C ALA A 186 -2.55 35.27 63.86
N ALA A 187 -1.49 34.48 63.99
CA ALA A 187 -0.73 34.34 65.23
C ALA A 187 0.16 35.56 65.53
N LEU A 188 0.65 36.26 64.50
CA LEU A 188 1.49 37.47 64.64
C LEU A 188 0.69 38.75 64.93
N ALA A 189 -0.63 38.75 64.69
CA ALA A 189 -1.51 39.90 64.90
C ALA A 189 -2.16 39.95 66.31
N LYS A 190 -1.79 39.03 67.21
CA LYS A 190 -2.24 38.95 68.61
C LYS A 190 -1.11 39.35 69.55
#